data_AF-A0A1W9V504-F1
#
_entry.id   AF-A0A1W9V504-F1
#
_cell.length_a   1.000
_cell.length_b   1.000
_cell.length_c   1.000
_cell.angle_alpha   90.00
_cell.angle_beta   90.00
_cell.angle_gamma   90.00
#
_symmetry.space_group_name_H-M   'P 1'
#
loop_
_entity.id
_entity.type
_entity.pdbx_description
1 polymer ?
#
loop_
_entity_poly.entity_id
_entity_poly.type
_entity_poly.pdbx_seq_one_letter_code
_entity_poly.pdbx_strand_id
1 'polypeptide(L)'
;MLSKIRTSLQSSTQPGRGQGLVEMAIITPILVFMLIGLFEVGYALWGYMTLLNIDREATRFASIPGALNFKDPSVSNLGEEVGYNSVIAHALLSNSGQLKLQEYLANTENNTPDTPKAAIIITHIVADTRIPCDIDATPNCYQTANCASDDYVADDMVANPEMPGYEFYRYSYPEGQTVFRSQWTGTDLISKTLEIKQKNNEFNCNLWNRVGVSNYTDFPDNSVIIIEMYYEQPQLLGFPLFSWMLNPLPLQVQTTMRLETEKQGLCELYPITISSTTDGEVDFSWVSWDASAGRSLEDEFSNLRLATNEYQEPGAGGDTKLNIGDRISELPGIHNTADIQTAMDNLQGLEIMIPVHNGGYTVIGFAKVIITHYDLPNKRITIQVNDPNVSWACPGDGS
;
A
#
# COMPACT_ATOMS: atom_id res chain seq x y z
N MET A 1 49.49 2.88 -95.49
CA MET A 1 49.06 1.52 -95.07
C MET A 1 49.10 1.36 -93.55
N LEU A 2 48.73 2.39 -92.77
CA LEU A 2 48.74 2.37 -91.29
C LEU A 2 47.71 3.40 -90.75
N SER A 3 46.41 3.23 -91.05
CA SER A 3 45.38 4.13 -90.49
C SER A 3 44.01 3.48 -90.22
N LYS A 4 43.92 2.15 -90.07
CA LYS A 4 42.63 1.46 -89.96
C LYS A 4 42.56 0.38 -88.88
N ILE A 5 43.19 0.60 -87.72
CA ILE A 5 42.96 -0.26 -86.53
C ILE A 5 42.91 0.62 -85.28
N ARG A 6 41.85 1.43 -85.14
CA ARG A 6 41.53 2.09 -83.86
C ARG A 6 40.04 2.37 -83.73
N THR A 7 39.22 1.40 -84.14
CA THR A 7 37.76 1.55 -84.14
C THR A 7 37.10 0.20 -83.89
N SER A 8 37.21 -0.30 -82.68
CA SER A 8 36.19 -1.19 -82.09
C SER A 8 36.67 -1.55 -80.68
N LEU A 9 36.26 -0.76 -79.70
CA LEU A 9 36.11 -1.14 -78.29
C LEU A 9 35.45 0.05 -77.56
N GLN A 10 34.34 0.55 -78.12
CA GLN A 10 33.33 1.26 -77.33
C GLN A 10 32.27 0.24 -76.94
N SER A 11 32.65 -0.62 -76.01
CA SER A 11 31.70 -1.38 -75.22
C SER A 11 30.96 -0.38 -74.34
N SER A 12 29.74 -0.04 -74.75
CA SER A 12 28.73 0.54 -73.87
C SER A 12 28.34 -0.49 -72.80
N THR A 13 29.24 -0.79 -71.87
CA THR A 13 28.85 -1.24 -70.54
C THR A 13 28.14 -0.06 -69.92
N GLN A 14 26.79 -0.05 -69.91
CA GLN A 14 26.04 0.83 -69.02
C GLN A 14 26.39 0.41 -67.59
N PRO A 15 27.27 1.14 -66.88
CA PRO A 15 27.69 0.78 -65.54
C PRO A 15 26.67 1.42 -64.60
N GLY A 16 25.76 0.63 -64.02
CA GLY A 16 24.95 1.17 -62.92
C GLY A 16 23.59 0.54 -62.68
N ARG A 17 23.00 -0.20 -63.64
CA ARG A 17 21.63 -0.72 -63.46
C ARG A 17 21.51 -1.91 -62.49
N GLY A 18 22.60 -2.58 -62.14
CA GLY A 18 22.62 -3.67 -61.14
C GLY A 18 23.13 -3.25 -59.76
N GLN A 19 23.85 -2.13 -59.66
CA GLN A 19 24.53 -1.73 -58.42
C GLN A 19 23.52 -1.31 -57.33
N GLY A 20 22.48 -0.55 -57.70
CA GLY A 20 21.43 -0.15 -56.75
C GLY A 20 20.62 -1.34 -56.19
N LEU A 21 20.47 -2.42 -56.97
CA LEU A 21 19.83 -3.65 -56.51
C LEU A 21 20.69 -4.37 -55.45
N VAL A 22 22.02 -4.40 -55.64
CA VAL A 22 22.95 -5.02 -54.68
C VAL A 22 23.05 -4.18 -53.40
N GLU A 23 23.14 -2.86 -53.52
CA GLU A 23 23.18 -1.97 -52.36
C GLU A 23 21.89 -2.06 -51.53
N MET A 24 20.72 -2.07 -52.18
CA MET A 24 19.45 -2.24 -51.48
C MET A 24 19.32 -3.64 -50.85
N ALA A 25 19.77 -4.70 -51.53
CA ALA A 25 19.74 -6.05 -51.00
C ALA A 25 20.60 -6.21 -49.73
N ILE A 26 21.66 -5.41 -49.57
CA ILE A 26 22.52 -5.42 -48.38
C ILE A 26 21.98 -4.50 -47.28
N ILE A 27 21.44 -3.33 -47.62
CA ILE A 27 20.93 -2.36 -46.63
C ILE A 27 19.59 -2.82 -46.04
N THR A 28 18.70 -3.40 -46.85
CA THR A 28 17.38 -3.84 -46.42
C THR A 28 17.40 -4.76 -45.20
N PRO A 29 18.18 -5.86 -45.16
CA PRO A 29 18.20 -6.74 -43.99
C PRO A 29 18.72 -6.04 -42.73
N ILE A 30 19.64 -5.08 -42.86
CA ILE A 30 20.14 -4.28 -41.74
C ILE A 30 19.04 -3.36 -41.19
N LEU A 31 18.29 -2.70 -42.08
CA LEU A 31 17.17 -1.85 -41.68
C LEU A 31 16.04 -2.67 -41.04
N VAL A 32 15.72 -3.83 -41.60
CA VAL A 32 14.72 -4.75 -41.04
C VAL A 32 15.16 -5.24 -39.65
N PHE A 33 16.44 -5.59 -39.49
CA PHE A 33 17.00 -5.99 -38.20
C PHE A 33 16.89 -4.87 -37.14
N MET A 34 17.25 -3.64 -37.52
CA MET A 34 17.14 -2.49 -36.64
C MET A 34 15.69 -2.19 -36.27
N LEU A 35 14.76 -2.34 -37.22
CA LEU A 35 13.33 -2.17 -37.00
C LEU A 35 12.77 -3.22 -36.03
N ILE A 36 13.16 -4.49 -36.20
CA ILE A 36 12.80 -5.58 -35.27
C ILE A 36 13.33 -5.28 -33.86
N GLY A 37 14.58 -4.87 -33.74
CA GLY A 37 15.17 -4.49 -32.46
C GLY A 37 14.41 -3.36 -31.78
N LEU A 38 13.96 -2.35 -32.54
CA LEU A 38 13.14 -1.26 -32.02
C LEU A 38 11.79 -1.76 -31.48
N PHE A 39 11.12 -2.67 -32.19
CA PHE A 39 9.85 -3.24 -31.74
C PHE A 39 10.01 -4.11 -30.49
N GLU A 40 11.03 -4.97 -30.41
CA GLU A 40 11.28 -5.81 -29.24
C GLU A 40 11.62 -4.97 -28.00
N VAL A 41 12.48 -3.95 -28.15
CA VAL A 41 12.80 -3.03 -27.04
C VAL A 41 11.57 -2.21 -26.63
N GLY A 42 10.77 -1.74 -27.58
CA GLY A 42 9.52 -1.02 -27.29
C GLY A 42 8.52 -1.89 -26.53
N TYR A 43 8.39 -3.16 -26.92
CA TYR A 43 7.53 -4.13 -26.23
C TYR A 43 8.04 -4.44 -24.82
N ALA A 44 9.35 -4.65 -24.66
CA ALA A 44 9.99 -4.85 -23.36
C ALA A 44 9.79 -3.66 -22.42
N LEU A 45 9.99 -2.44 -22.92
CA LEU A 45 9.80 -1.22 -22.15
C LEU A 45 8.34 -1.04 -21.71
N TRP A 46 7.40 -1.34 -22.60
CA TRP A 46 5.98 -1.32 -22.26
C TRP A 46 5.67 -2.32 -21.15
N GLY A 47 6.16 -3.56 -21.26
CA GLY A 47 5.96 -4.59 -20.23
C GLY A 47 6.54 -4.18 -18.87
N TYR A 48 7.73 -3.59 -18.87
CA TYR A 48 8.37 -3.06 -17.66
C TYR A 48 7.56 -1.93 -17.03
N MET A 49 7.09 -0.96 -17.82
CA MET A 49 6.29 0.16 -17.32
C MET A 49 4.93 -0.29 -16.76
N THR A 50 4.28 -1.25 -17.42
CA THR A 50 3.05 -1.84 -16.90
C THR A 50 3.30 -2.58 -15.58
N LEU A 51 4.34 -3.41 -15.51
CA LEU A 51 4.69 -4.13 -14.29
C LEU A 51 4.99 -3.16 -13.13
N LEU A 52 5.75 -2.09 -13.40
CA LEU A 52 6.07 -1.06 -12.42
C LEU A 52 4.82 -0.33 -11.90
N ASN A 53 3.85 -0.05 -12.76
CA ASN A 53 2.60 0.60 -12.34
C ASN A 53 1.75 -0.32 -11.44
N ILE A 54 1.68 -1.61 -11.79
CA ILE A 54 0.96 -2.62 -10.99
C ILE A 54 1.62 -2.76 -9.62
N ASP A 55 2.94 -2.85 -9.58
CA ASP A 55 3.73 -2.96 -8.36
C ASP A 55 3.56 -1.74 -7.44
N ARG A 56 3.57 -0.52 -8.01
CA ARG A 56 3.29 0.71 -7.25
C ARG A 56 1.89 0.74 -6.66
N GLU A 57 0.89 0.35 -7.44
CA GLU A 57 -0.51 0.37 -6.99
C GLU A 57 -0.78 -0.71 -5.94
N ALA A 58 -0.19 -1.90 -6.10
CA ALA A 58 -0.22 -2.96 -5.09
C ALA A 58 0.43 -2.49 -3.78
N THR A 59 1.60 -1.84 -3.87
CA THR A 59 2.32 -1.35 -2.69
C THR A 59 1.55 -0.23 -2.00
N ARG A 60 0.94 0.67 -2.78
CA ARG A 60 0.05 1.73 -2.28
C ARG A 60 -1.12 1.13 -1.52
N PHE A 61 -1.83 0.18 -2.11
CA PHE A 61 -2.95 -0.48 -1.46
C PHE A 61 -2.52 -1.17 -0.16
N ALA A 62 -1.40 -1.89 -0.19
CA ALA A 62 -0.88 -2.59 0.98
C ALA A 62 -0.42 -1.65 2.10
N SER A 63 -0.06 -0.40 1.79
CA SER A 63 0.28 0.63 2.78
C SER A 63 -0.91 1.29 3.47
N ILE A 64 -2.13 1.10 2.96
CA ILE A 64 -3.34 1.69 3.55
C ILE A 64 -3.66 0.96 4.88
N PRO A 65 -4.02 1.68 5.95
CA PRO A 65 -4.46 1.07 7.20
C PRO A 65 -5.63 0.10 6.96
N GLY A 66 -5.58 -1.08 7.57
CA GLY A 66 -6.61 -2.11 7.41
C GLY A 66 -6.51 -2.96 6.14
N ALA A 67 -5.69 -2.58 5.14
CA ALA A 67 -5.41 -3.45 4.00
C ALA A 67 -4.64 -4.70 4.43
N LEU A 68 -3.76 -4.53 5.43
CA LEU A 68 -3.04 -5.60 6.09
C LEU A 68 -3.36 -5.63 7.59
N ASN A 69 -3.60 -6.82 8.13
CA ASN A 69 -3.91 -7.01 9.54
C ASN A 69 -2.86 -7.87 10.24
N PHE A 70 -2.00 -7.25 11.05
CA PHE A 70 -0.93 -7.95 11.77
C PHE A 70 -1.30 -8.28 13.24
N LYS A 71 -2.58 -8.18 13.62
CA LYS A 71 -3.02 -8.25 15.03
C LYS A 71 -2.95 -9.65 15.66
N ASP A 72 -2.89 -10.74 14.88
CA ASP A 72 -2.79 -12.10 15.42
C ASP A 72 -1.70 -12.92 14.70
N PRO A 73 -0.50 -13.08 15.29
CA PRO A 73 0.58 -13.90 14.72
C PRO A 73 0.42 -15.41 15.02
N SER A 74 -0.64 -15.86 15.70
CA SER A 74 -0.73 -17.22 16.26
C SER A 74 -1.35 -18.29 15.34
N VAL A 75 -1.76 -17.93 14.13
CA VAL A 75 -2.55 -18.81 13.25
C VAL A 75 -1.73 -19.35 12.07
N SER A 76 -1.88 -20.64 11.78
CA SER A 76 -1.09 -21.38 10.78
C SER A 76 -1.37 -21.04 9.31
N ASN A 77 -2.34 -20.18 9.00
CA ASN A 77 -2.74 -19.77 7.64
C ASN A 77 -2.44 -18.28 7.40
N LEU A 78 -1.17 -17.91 7.57
CA LEU A 78 -0.68 -16.53 7.67
C LEU A 78 -1.00 -15.63 6.44
N GLY A 79 -1.20 -16.19 5.25
CA GLY A 79 -1.45 -15.41 4.03
C GLY A 79 -2.83 -14.73 3.96
N GLU A 80 -3.85 -15.41 4.46
CA GLU A 80 -5.26 -14.97 4.37
C GLU A 80 -5.60 -13.97 5.48
N GLU A 81 -5.06 -14.20 6.67
CA GLU A 81 -5.35 -13.39 7.86
C GLU A 81 -4.59 -12.07 7.89
N VAL A 82 -3.36 -12.04 7.37
CA VAL A 82 -2.62 -10.79 7.19
C VAL A 82 -3.21 -9.94 6.07
N GLY A 83 -4.02 -10.51 5.18
CA GLY A 83 -4.62 -9.79 4.06
C GLY A 83 -3.75 -9.74 2.80
N TYR A 84 -2.67 -10.52 2.70
CA TYR A 84 -1.83 -10.54 1.49
C TYR A 84 -2.59 -10.96 0.24
N ASN A 85 -3.60 -11.82 0.38
CA ASN A 85 -4.49 -12.21 -0.71
C ASN A 85 -5.29 -11.02 -1.27
N SER A 86 -5.69 -10.05 -0.43
CA SER A 86 -6.39 -8.85 -0.88
C SER A 86 -5.47 -7.96 -1.73
N VAL A 87 -4.20 -7.81 -1.31
CA VAL A 87 -3.18 -7.08 -2.06
C VAL A 87 -2.91 -7.72 -3.43
N ILE A 88 -2.82 -9.05 -3.48
CA ILE A 88 -2.62 -9.76 -4.74
C ILE A 88 -3.84 -9.64 -5.65
N ALA A 89 -5.04 -9.79 -5.10
CA ALA A 89 -6.26 -9.58 -5.86
C ALA A 89 -6.30 -8.16 -6.44
N HIS A 90 -5.97 -7.14 -5.65
CA HIS A 90 -5.88 -5.75 -6.09
C HIS A 90 -4.82 -5.57 -7.19
N ALA A 91 -3.63 -6.15 -7.04
CA ALA A 91 -2.58 -6.12 -8.06
C ALA A 91 -3.02 -6.77 -9.39
N LEU A 92 -3.70 -7.91 -9.32
CA LEU A 92 -4.18 -8.62 -10.51
C LEU A 92 -5.33 -7.90 -11.20
N LEU A 93 -6.18 -7.21 -10.43
CA LEU A 93 -7.25 -6.35 -10.96
C LEU A 93 -6.69 -5.07 -11.58
N SER A 94 -5.70 -4.42 -10.94
CA SER A 94 -5.09 -3.18 -11.43
C SER A 94 -4.36 -3.38 -12.76
N ASN A 95 -3.80 -4.57 -12.99
CA ASN A 95 -3.23 -4.99 -14.27
C ASN A 95 -4.23 -4.91 -15.44
N SER A 96 -5.54 -5.02 -15.20
CA SER A 96 -6.59 -4.91 -16.24
C SER A 96 -6.36 -5.81 -17.48
N GLY A 97 -5.67 -6.94 -17.31
CA GLY A 97 -5.31 -7.87 -18.39
C GLY A 97 -4.23 -7.35 -19.36
N GLN A 98 -3.52 -6.26 -19.04
CA GLN A 98 -2.43 -5.75 -19.87
C GLN A 98 -1.29 -6.77 -19.96
N LEU A 99 -0.86 -7.30 -18.82
CA LEU A 99 0.04 -8.45 -18.76
C LEU A 99 -0.76 -9.73 -18.50
N LYS A 100 -0.29 -10.85 -19.02
CA LYS A 100 -0.91 -12.17 -18.81
C LYS A 100 -0.56 -12.77 -17.43
N LEU A 101 -0.47 -11.94 -16.39
CA LEU A 101 -0.04 -12.35 -15.04
C LEU A 101 -0.86 -13.53 -14.53
N GLN A 102 -2.18 -13.50 -14.64
CA GLN A 102 -3.06 -14.57 -14.17
C GLN A 102 -2.77 -15.92 -14.86
N GLU A 103 -2.54 -15.92 -16.17
CA GLU A 103 -2.22 -17.13 -16.95
C GLU A 103 -0.87 -17.74 -16.52
N TYR A 104 0.07 -16.87 -16.15
CA TYR A 104 1.42 -17.28 -15.71
C TYR A 104 1.50 -17.63 -14.23
N LEU A 105 0.60 -17.09 -13.42
CA LEU A 105 0.47 -17.39 -11.99
C LEU A 105 -0.35 -18.67 -11.74
N ALA A 106 -1.35 -18.95 -12.60
CA ALA A 106 -2.26 -20.10 -12.45
C ALA A 106 -1.71 -21.42 -13.01
N ASN A 107 -0.60 -21.40 -13.77
CA ASN A 107 -0.02 -22.58 -14.41
C ASN A 107 0.80 -23.43 -13.42
N THR A 108 0.15 -23.94 -12.38
CA THR A 108 0.67 -24.99 -11.47
C THR A 108 0.20 -26.39 -11.86
N GLU A 109 -0.71 -26.53 -12.83
CA GLU A 109 -1.46 -27.78 -13.06
C GLU A 109 -0.67 -28.94 -13.68
N ASN A 110 0.53 -28.74 -14.24
CA ASN A 110 1.24 -29.81 -14.94
C ASN A 110 2.42 -30.45 -14.23
N ASN A 111 2.69 -30.16 -12.94
CA ASN A 111 3.76 -30.80 -12.15
C ASN A 111 5.16 -30.84 -12.82
N THR A 112 5.36 -30.15 -13.93
CA THR A 112 6.66 -29.93 -14.53
C THR A 112 7.30 -28.83 -13.69
N PRO A 113 8.45 -29.08 -13.04
CA PRO A 113 9.10 -28.14 -12.11
C PRO A 113 9.74 -26.94 -12.82
N ASP A 114 9.23 -26.57 -13.99
CA ASP A 114 9.68 -25.42 -14.73
C ASP A 114 9.01 -24.20 -14.09
N THR A 115 9.87 -23.41 -13.44
CA THR A 115 9.64 -22.14 -12.78
C THR A 115 8.41 -21.38 -13.31
N PRO A 116 7.57 -20.80 -12.43
CA PRO A 116 6.49 -19.95 -12.86
C PRO A 116 7.08 -18.82 -13.70
N LYS A 117 6.24 -18.19 -14.50
CA LYS A 117 6.66 -17.11 -15.40
C LYS A 117 6.33 -15.72 -14.83
N ALA A 118 5.67 -15.68 -13.67
CA ALA A 118 5.45 -14.48 -12.90
C ALA A 118 5.36 -14.83 -11.40
N ALA A 119 5.74 -13.90 -10.53
CA ALA A 119 5.39 -13.95 -9.11
C ALA A 119 5.37 -12.56 -8.51
N ILE A 120 4.68 -12.49 -7.38
CA ILE A 120 4.58 -11.33 -6.52
C ILE A 120 5.14 -11.76 -5.16
N ILE A 121 6.13 -11.04 -4.66
CA ILE A 121 6.72 -11.24 -3.34
C ILE A 121 6.39 -10.00 -2.52
N ILE A 122 5.68 -10.20 -1.42
CA ILE A 122 5.34 -9.15 -0.46
C ILE A 122 6.20 -9.38 0.77
N THR A 123 7.03 -8.40 1.10
CA THR A 123 7.92 -8.42 2.26
C THR A 123 7.57 -7.25 3.17
N HIS A 124 7.30 -7.54 4.42
CA HIS A 124 7.08 -6.56 5.47
C HIS A 124 8.34 -6.48 6.35
N ILE A 125 8.79 -5.26 6.63
CA ILE A 125 9.84 -5.00 7.62
C ILE A 125 9.22 -4.12 8.70
N VAL A 126 9.23 -4.61 9.93
CA VAL A 126 8.80 -3.82 11.09
C VAL A 126 10.03 -3.15 11.66
N ALA A 127 10.00 -1.83 11.78
CA ALA A 127 10.99 -1.07 12.51
C ALA A 127 10.25 -0.23 13.56
N ASP A 128 10.22 -0.76 14.78
CA ASP A 128 9.85 -0.04 15.98
C ASP A 128 11.15 0.38 16.66
N THR A 129 11.57 1.62 16.42
CA THR A 129 12.67 2.23 17.14
C THR A 129 12.07 3.33 17.99
N ARG A 130 11.66 2.98 19.22
CA ARG A 130 10.89 3.87 20.08
C ARG A 130 11.74 5.02 20.58
N ILE A 131 11.97 5.07 21.89
CA ILE A 131 12.66 6.17 22.53
C ILE A 131 14.15 5.89 22.33
N PRO A 132 14.92 6.81 21.76
CA PRO A 132 16.33 6.56 21.49
C PRO A 132 17.21 6.53 22.76
N CYS A 133 17.03 5.62 23.74
CA CYS A 133 17.84 5.57 24.97
C CYS A 133 17.87 4.20 25.69
N ASP A 134 19.07 3.77 26.11
CA ASP A 134 19.30 2.69 27.10
C ASP A 134 18.90 3.16 28.52
N ILE A 135 18.03 2.40 29.19
CA ILE A 135 17.53 2.66 30.54
C ILE A 135 18.57 2.37 31.64
N ASP A 136 19.64 1.64 31.35
CA ASP A 136 20.56 1.14 32.39
C ASP A 136 21.93 1.83 32.43
N ALA A 137 22.29 2.65 31.43
CA ALA A 137 23.68 3.14 31.33
C ALA A 137 23.94 4.60 31.76
N THR A 138 23.05 5.58 31.56
CA THR A 138 23.30 6.94 32.10
C THR A 138 22.03 7.78 32.30
N PRO A 139 21.89 8.55 33.40
CA PRO A 139 20.74 9.43 33.65
C PRO A 139 20.65 10.68 32.74
N ASN A 140 21.53 10.81 31.73
CA ASN A 140 21.78 12.08 31.05
C ASN A 140 21.54 12.07 29.53
N CYS A 141 20.93 11.03 28.94
CA CYS A 141 20.54 11.06 27.52
C CYS A 141 19.51 12.16 27.18
N TYR A 142 18.85 12.74 28.19
CA TYR A 142 17.93 13.87 28.01
C TYR A 142 18.60 15.23 27.73
N GLN A 143 19.93 15.34 27.77
CA GLN A 143 20.60 16.65 27.78
C GLN A 143 21.37 17.02 26.52
N THR A 144 21.60 16.10 25.59
CA THR A 144 22.23 16.46 24.31
C THR A 144 21.55 15.74 23.16
N ALA A 145 20.98 16.53 22.24
CA ALA A 145 20.38 16.12 20.97
C ALA A 145 21.43 15.55 19.98
N ASN A 146 22.23 14.58 20.44
CA ASN A 146 23.28 14.00 19.63
C ASN A 146 22.77 12.70 19.04
N CYS A 147 21.91 12.82 18.02
CA CYS A 147 21.36 11.70 17.24
C CYS A 147 22.41 11.02 16.34
N ALA A 148 23.69 11.14 16.70
CA ALA A 148 24.85 10.78 15.91
C ALA A 148 25.54 9.49 16.39
N SER A 149 25.07 8.87 17.48
CA SER A 149 25.59 7.57 17.94
C SER A 149 24.69 6.44 17.47
N ASP A 150 25.28 5.40 16.89
CA ASP A 150 24.62 4.16 16.46
C ASP A 150 24.09 3.29 17.64
N ASP A 151 24.13 3.80 18.88
CA ASP A 151 23.83 3.12 20.14
C ASP A 151 22.34 3.19 20.53
N TYR A 152 21.48 2.72 19.64
CA TYR A 152 20.06 2.49 19.92
C TYR A 152 19.83 0.98 20.05
N VAL A 153 19.98 0.45 21.28
CA VAL A 153 20.24 -1.00 21.48
C VAL A 153 19.31 -1.72 22.46
N ALA A 154 18.50 -1.03 23.27
CA ALA A 154 17.72 -1.70 24.32
C ALA A 154 16.26 -1.98 23.94
N ASP A 155 15.60 -1.07 23.21
CA ASP A 155 14.16 -1.16 22.87
C ASP A 155 13.86 -1.21 21.36
N ASP A 156 14.88 -1.03 20.52
CA ASP A 156 14.75 -1.11 19.06
C ASP A 156 14.38 -2.53 18.62
N MET A 157 13.12 -2.72 18.24
CA MET A 157 12.64 -3.92 17.58
C MET A 157 12.64 -3.69 16.07
N VAL A 158 13.58 -4.35 15.40
CA VAL A 158 13.55 -4.43 13.93
C VAL A 158 13.37 -5.88 13.52
N ALA A 159 12.19 -6.20 13.01
CA ALA A 159 11.85 -7.55 12.57
C ALA A 159 11.85 -7.63 11.04
N ASN A 160 12.48 -8.67 10.52
CA ASN A 160 12.51 -8.98 9.09
C ASN A 160 12.31 -10.49 8.87
N PRO A 161 11.88 -10.91 7.68
CA PRO A 161 11.53 -12.31 7.43
C PRO A 161 12.73 -13.28 7.33
N GLU A 162 13.97 -12.79 7.41
CA GLU A 162 15.16 -13.64 7.53
C GLU A 162 15.48 -13.98 9.01
N MET A 163 14.81 -13.31 9.95
CA MET A 163 14.95 -13.62 11.38
C MET A 163 14.12 -14.86 11.75
N PRO A 164 14.66 -15.78 12.58
CA PRO A 164 13.92 -16.95 13.04
C PRO A 164 12.61 -16.58 13.73
N GLY A 165 11.49 -17.16 13.29
CA GLY A 165 10.16 -16.91 13.84
C GLY A 165 9.42 -15.72 13.23
N TYR A 166 10.02 -14.99 12.27
CA TYR A 166 9.43 -13.86 11.57
C TYR A 166 9.20 -14.12 10.08
N GLU A 167 9.32 -15.38 9.64
CA GLU A 167 9.22 -15.77 8.23
C GLU A 167 7.86 -15.40 7.61
N PHE A 168 6.84 -15.23 8.45
CA PHE A 168 5.49 -14.84 8.08
C PHE A 168 5.35 -13.41 7.55
N TYR A 169 6.35 -12.55 7.78
CA TYR A 169 6.41 -11.22 7.17
C TYR A 169 6.77 -11.26 5.68
N ARG A 170 6.96 -12.45 5.10
CA ARG A 170 7.16 -12.62 3.68
C ARG A 170 6.12 -13.56 3.09
N TYR A 171 5.38 -13.05 2.12
CA TYR A 171 4.44 -13.83 1.34
C TYR A 171 4.89 -13.86 -0.12
N SER A 172 4.77 -15.02 -0.77
CA SER A 172 5.09 -15.18 -2.19
C SER A 172 3.94 -15.85 -2.90
N TYR A 173 3.52 -15.29 -4.04
CA TYR A 173 2.46 -15.84 -4.87
C TYR A 173 2.99 -16.14 -6.29
N PRO A 174 2.88 -17.38 -6.79
CA PRO A 174 2.19 -18.53 -6.18
C PRO A 174 2.94 -19.12 -4.96
N GLU A 175 2.19 -19.68 -4.02
CA GLU A 175 2.70 -20.22 -2.74
C GLU A 175 3.58 -21.47 -2.93
N GLY A 176 4.54 -21.70 -2.04
CA GLY A 176 5.35 -22.94 -2.00
C GLY A 176 6.55 -22.99 -2.95
N GLN A 177 6.80 -21.93 -3.71
CA GLN A 177 7.91 -21.86 -4.67
C GLN A 177 9.22 -21.45 -3.99
N THR A 178 9.92 -22.43 -3.39
CA THR A 178 11.20 -22.21 -2.69
C THR A 178 12.34 -21.71 -3.59
N VAL A 179 12.24 -21.94 -4.91
CA VAL A 179 13.30 -21.60 -5.88
C VAL A 179 13.47 -20.07 -6.05
N PHE A 180 12.44 -19.25 -5.80
CA PHE A 180 12.58 -17.79 -5.84
C PHE A 180 13.33 -17.21 -4.66
N ARG A 181 13.50 -17.96 -3.56
CA ARG A 181 14.02 -17.39 -2.30
C ARG A 181 15.47 -16.95 -2.36
N SER A 182 16.30 -17.49 -3.26
CA SER A 182 17.76 -17.21 -3.23
C SER A 182 18.36 -16.66 -4.52
N GLN A 183 17.71 -16.79 -5.67
CA GLN A 183 18.28 -16.35 -6.96
C GLN A 183 17.75 -14.99 -7.45
N TRP A 184 16.61 -14.53 -6.95
CA TRP A 184 15.87 -13.43 -7.58
C TRP A 184 15.43 -12.31 -6.63
N THR A 185 15.55 -12.47 -5.32
CA THR A 185 15.45 -11.32 -4.41
C THR A 185 16.67 -10.44 -4.62
N GLY A 186 16.49 -9.36 -5.38
CA GLY A 186 17.54 -8.36 -5.59
C GLY A 186 17.81 -7.54 -4.32
N THR A 187 16.92 -7.65 -3.33
CA THR A 187 17.00 -6.90 -2.09
C THR A 187 17.78 -7.67 -1.04
N ASP A 188 18.93 -7.13 -0.64
CA ASP A 188 19.59 -7.51 0.62
C ASP A 188 18.72 -7.00 1.78
N LEU A 189 17.88 -7.88 2.31
CA LEU A 189 16.93 -7.55 3.36
C LEU A 189 17.65 -7.10 4.63
N ILE A 190 18.84 -7.63 4.93
CA ILE A 190 19.63 -7.24 6.11
C ILE A 190 20.10 -5.79 5.97
N SER A 191 20.73 -5.46 4.84
CA SER A 191 21.17 -4.09 4.57
C SER A 191 19.98 -3.12 4.52
N LYS A 192 18.85 -3.54 3.93
CA LYS A 192 17.63 -2.72 3.86
C LYS A 192 17.04 -2.48 5.24
N THR A 193 17.03 -3.50 6.08
CA THR A 193 16.57 -3.43 7.48
C THR A 193 17.39 -2.41 8.25
N LEU A 194 18.72 -2.41 8.09
CA LEU A 194 19.61 -1.44 8.72
C LEU A 194 19.36 0.00 8.19
N GLU A 195 19.14 0.17 6.90
CA GLU A 195 18.79 1.46 6.30
C GLU A 195 17.47 2.02 6.87
N ILE A 196 16.45 1.18 6.99
CA ILE A 196 15.14 1.56 7.55
C ILE A 196 15.27 1.91 9.03
N LYS A 197 16.03 1.11 9.79
CA LYS A 197 16.35 1.39 11.20
C LYS A 197 16.96 2.78 11.35
N GLN A 198 18.00 3.08 10.57
CA GLN A 198 18.67 4.38 10.62
C GLN A 198 17.72 5.53 10.26
N LYS A 199 16.94 5.38 9.18
CA LYS A 199 15.95 6.39 8.77
C LYS A 199 14.85 6.60 9.81
N ASN A 200 14.43 5.55 10.52
CA ASN A 200 13.47 5.67 11.62
C ASN A 200 14.06 6.48 12.78
N ASN A 201 15.30 6.17 13.16
CA ASN A 201 16.00 6.90 14.21
C ASN A 201 16.18 8.38 13.86
N GLU A 202 16.56 8.69 12.62
CA GLU A 202 16.64 10.07 12.12
C GLU A 202 15.27 10.77 12.15
N PHE A 203 14.20 10.07 11.76
CA PHE A 203 12.84 10.62 11.79
C PHE A 203 12.36 10.91 13.22
N ASN A 204 12.49 9.95 14.13
CA ASN A 204 12.09 10.07 15.53
C ASN A 204 12.91 11.13 16.26
N CYS A 205 14.21 11.24 15.98
CA CYS A 205 15.05 12.34 16.45
C CYS A 205 14.55 13.71 15.95
N ASN A 206 14.23 13.83 14.67
CA ASN A 206 13.73 15.09 14.11
C ASN A 206 12.37 15.49 14.69
N LEU A 207 11.48 14.53 14.93
CA LEU A 207 10.22 14.75 15.63
C LEU A 207 10.45 15.22 17.06
N TRP A 208 11.34 14.54 17.78
CA TRP A 208 11.71 14.89 19.15
C TRP A 208 12.20 16.34 19.23
N ASN A 209 13.13 16.75 18.36
CA ASN A 209 13.66 18.11 18.31
C ASN A 209 12.58 19.19 18.05
N ARG A 210 11.45 18.82 17.42
CA ARG A 210 10.35 19.76 17.13
C ARG A 210 9.33 19.84 18.25
N VAL A 211 8.98 18.71 18.87
CA VAL A 211 7.84 18.62 19.80
C VAL A 211 8.26 18.72 21.28
N GLY A 212 9.51 18.37 21.60
CA GLY A 212 10.03 18.32 22.96
C GLY A 212 9.70 17.01 23.69
N VAL A 213 10.57 16.63 24.63
CA VAL A 213 10.58 15.32 25.33
C VAL A 213 9.28 15.04 26.08
N SER A 214 8.68 16.07 26.68
CA SER A 214 7.61 15.92 27.69
C SER A 214 6.22 15.68 27.09
N ASN A 215 6.05 15.84 25.78
CA ASN A 215 4.75 15.88 25.13
C ASN A 215 4.53 14.71 24.15
N TYR A 216 5.43 13.73 24.10
CA TYR A 216 5.39 12.66 23.11
C TYR A 216 5.45 11.28 23.78
N THR A 217 4.30 10.60 23.85
CA THR A 217 4.18 9.23 24.37
C THR A 217 4.22 8.16 23.27
N ASP A 218 3.93 8.53 22.02
CA ASP A 218 3.76 7.58 20.92
C ASP A 218 4.65 7.93 19.72
N PHE A 219 5.81 7.27 19.62
CA PHE A 219 6.59 7.28 18.39
C PHE A 219 5.89 6.39 17.35
N PRO A 220 5.60 6.90 16.15
CA PRO A 220 4.96 6.09 15.13
C PRO A 220 5.96 5.05 14.61
N ASP A 221 5.57 3.79 14.54
CA ASP A 221 6.42 2.78 13.91
C ASP A 221 6.69 3.19 12.44
N ASN A 222 7.93 2.97 11.98
CA ASN A 222 8.29 3.08 10.57
C ASN A 222 8.36 1.69 9.95
N SER A 223 7.28 0.94 10.05
CA SER A 223 7.16 -0.28 9.27
C SER A 223 7.07 0.07 7.77
N VAL A 224 7.68 -0.76 6.94
CA VAL A 224 7.65 -0.60 5.49
C VAL A 224 7.22 -1.90 4.84
N ILE A 225 6.48 -1.75 3.76
CA ILE A 225 6.15 -2.84 2.86
C ILE A 225 6.93 -2.70 1.58
N ILE A 226 7.50 -3.81 1.16
CA ILE A 226 8.24 -3.97 -0.07
C ILE A 226 7.46 -4.99 -0.90
N ILE A 227 7.00 -4.58 -2.07
CA ILE A 227 6.48 -5.52 -3.06
C ILE A 227 7.51 -5.62 -4.17
N GLU A 228 7.82 -6.87 -4.54
CA GLU A 228 8.65 -7.21 -5.68
C GLU A 228 7.80 -8.02 -6.65
N MET A 229 7.78 -7.63 -7.92
CA MET A 229 7.12 -8.40 -8.97
C MET A 229 8.16 -8.85 -9.99
N TYR A 230 8.08 -10.13 -10.36
CA TYR A 230 8.82 -10.64 -11.51
C TYR A 230 7.86 -11.08 -12.61
N TYR A 231 8.31 -10.90 -13.85
CA TYR A 231 7.59 -11.31 -15.03
C TYR A 231 8.56 -11.70 -16.15
N GLU A 232 8.44 -12.92 -16.64
CA GLU A 232 9.16 -13.41 -17.82
C GLU A 232 8.40 -13.00 -19.08
N GLN A 233 8.78 -11.86 -19.65
CA GLN A 233 8.11 -11.34 -20.84
C GLN A 233 8.50 -12.19 -22.07
N PRO A 234 7.52 -12.77 -22.80
CA PRO A 234 7.81 -13.44 -24.05
C PRO A 234 8.25 -12.42 -25.11
N GLN A 235 9.11 -12.82 -26.04
CA GLN A 235 9.45 -11.97 -27.19
C GLN A 235 8.24 -11.77 -28.11
N LEU A 236 8.12 -10.58 -28.73
CA LEU A 236 7.00 -10.25 -29.60
C LEU A 236 7.08 -11.02 -30.93
N LEU A 237 8.27 -11.11 -31.51
CA LEU A 237 8.50 -11.66 -32.84
C LEU A 237 9.17 -13.04 -32.81
N GLY A 238 9.64 -13.50 -31.64
CA GLY A 238 10.15 -14.86 -31.43
C GLY A 238 11.30 -15.23 -32.37
N PHE A 239 12.24 -14.29 -32.59
CA PHE A 239 13.25 -14.44 -33.63
C PHE A 239 14.22 -15.60 -33.32
N PRO A 240 14.34 -16.62 -34.20
CA PRO A 240 15.11 -17.83 -33.91
C PRO A 240 16.63 -17.59 -33.83
N LEU A 241 17.14 -16.49 -34.39
CA LEU A 241 18.57 -16.17 -34.37
C LEU A 241 19.08 -15.74 -32.98
N PHE A 242 18.22 -15.20 -32.12
CA PHE A 242 18.58 -14.71 -30.77
C PHE A 242 17.70 -15.28 -29.66
N SER A 243 16.86 -16.28 -29.96
CA SER A 243 16.00 -16.91 -28.97
C SER A 243 16.79 -17.51 -27.80
N TRP A 244 18.05 -17.89 -28.03
CA TRP A 244 18.94 -18.46 -27.01
C TRP A 244 19.44 -17.44 -25.97
N MET A 245 19.38 -16.13 -26.26
CA MET A 245 19.98 -15.10 -25.40
C MET A 245 18.94 -14.25 -24.64
N LEU A 246 17.72 -14.12 -25.17
CA LEU A 246 16.76 -13.12 -24.72
C LEU A 246 15.32 -13.64 -24.58
N ASN A 247 15.11 -14.96 -24.57
CA ASN A 247 13.77 -15.55 -24.42
C ASN A 247 13.72 -16.57 -23.28
N PRO A 248 12.96 -16.31 -22.20
CA PRO A 248 12.19 -15.09 -21.94
C PRO A 248 13.08 -13.90 -21.52
N LEU A 249 12.52 -12.68 -21.58
CA LEU A 249 13.16 -11.50 -20.99
C LEU A 249 12.69 -11.36 -19.52
N PRO A 250 13.58 -11.55 -18.53
CA PRO A 250 13.21 -11.38 -17.13
C PRO A 250 13.02 -9.91 -16.81
N LEU A 251 11.82 -9.53 -16.38
CA LEU A 251 11.53 -8.22 -15.81
C LEU A 251 11.38 -8.35 -14.30
N GLN A 252 11.97 -7.41 -13.58
CA GLN A 252 11.85 -7.29 -12.14
C GLN A 252 11.60 -5.82 -11.78
N VAL A 253 10.62 -5.59 -10.93
CA VAL A 253 10.35 -4.28 -10.33
C VAL A 253 10.17 -4.45 -8.83
N GLN A 254 10.44 -3.36 -8.12
CA GLN A 254 10.30 -3.30 -6.69
C GLN A 254 9.83 -1.91 -6.29
N THR A 255 8.85 -1.86 -5.40
CA THR A 255 8.38 -0.63 -4.78
C THR A 255 8.37 -0.82 -3.27
N THR A 256 8.82 0.21 -2.57
CA THR A 256 8.79 0.27 -1.11
C THR A 256 7.93 1.45 -0.69
N MET A 257 6.97 1.21 0.19
CA MET A 257 6.22 2.27 0.86
C MET A 257 6.25 2.07 2.36
N ARG A 258 6.18 3.17 3.09
CA ARG A 258 5.94 3.14 4.53
C ARG A 258 4.51 2.64 4.75
N LEU A 259 4.34 1.67 5.63
CA LEU A 259 3.01 1.32 6.10
C LEU A 259 2.52 2.50 6.93
N GLU A 260 1.34 3.01 6.58
CA GLU A 260 0.65 3.86 7.51
C GLU A 260 0.25 2.95 8.67
N THR A 261 0.96 3.06 9.80
CA THR A 261 0.49 2.43 11.01
C THR A 261 -0.94 2.88 11.22
N GLU A 262 -1.80 1.93 11.56
CA GLU A 262 -3.03 2.22 12.28
C GLU A 262 -2.57 3.03 13.47
N LYS A 263 -2.62 4.36 13.37
CA LYS A 263 -2.24 5.22 14.47
C LYS A 263 -3.19 4.81 15.58
N GLN A 264 -2.67 4.15 16.60
CA GLN A 264 -3.31 4.22 17.91
C GLN A 264 -3.51 5.72 18.14
N GLY A 265 -4.74 6.21 17.98
CA GLY A 265 -5.06 7.63 17.96
C GLY A 265 -5.51 8.27 16.64
N LEU A 266 -5.91 7.55 15.59
CA LEU A 266 -6.88 8.10 14.64
C LEU A 266 -8.25 7.56 15.01
N CYS A 267 -9.07 8.34 15.72
CA CYS A 267 -10.46 7.98 15.89
C CYS A 267 -11.16 8.14 14.54
N GLU A 268 -11.33 7.02 13.87
CA GLU A 268 -12.29 6.89 12.78
C GLU A 268 -13.66 6.65 13.42
N LEU A 269 -14.29 7.76 13.81
CA LEU A 269 -15.64 7.74 14.36
C LEU A 269 -16.61 8.05 13.23
N TYR A 270 -17.61 7.20 13.12
CA TYR A 270 -18.74 7.49 12.26
C TYR A 270 -19.58 8.60 12.87
N PRO A 271 -20.17 9.50 12.05
CA PRO A 271 -21.01 10.61 12.53
C PRO A 271 -22.39 10.14 13.00
N ILE A 272 -22.44 9.01 13.72
CA ILE A 272 -23.61 8.35 14.29
C ILE A 272 -23.39 8.28 15.79
N THR A 273 -24.38 8.69 16.59
CA THR A 273 -24.32 8.54 18.05
C THR A 273 -25.56 7.84 18.59
N ILE A 274 -25.38 7.12 19.70
CA ILE A 274 -26.44 6.39 20.40
C ILE A 274 -26.45 6.73 21.89
N SER A 275 -27.60 6.57 22.54
CA SER A 275 -27.76 6.85 23.98
C SER A 275 -27.60 5.61 24.88
N SER A 276 -27.57 4.40 24.31
CA SER A 276 -27.49 3.14 25.05
C SER A 276 -26.57 2.14 24.35
N THR A 277 -25.74 1.43 25.09
CA THR A 277 -24.83 0.37 24.61
C THR A 277 -25.42 -1.04 24.77
N THR A 278 -26.75 -1.15 24.72
CA THR A 278 -27.44 -2.44 24.76
C THR A 278 -27.71 -2.96 23.36
N ASP A 279 -27.50 -4.26 23.14
CA ASP A 279 -27.91 -4.94 21.92
C ASP A 279 -29.40 -4.71 21.61
N GLY A 280 -29.70 -4.60 20.32
CA GLY A 280 -31.06 -4.48 19.81
C GLY A 280 -31.33 -3.15 19.12
N GLU A 281 -32.62 -2.82 19.04
CA GLU A 281 -33.10 -1.63 18.37
C GLU A 281 -32.96 -0.40 19.27
N VAL A 282 -32.19 0.59 18.83
CA VAL A 282 -31.90 1.83 19.54
C VAL A 282 -32.18 3.04 18.63
N ASP A 283 -32.55 4.14 19.26
CA ASP A 283 -32.62 5.43 18.58
C ASP A 283 -31.20 5.96 18.35
N PHE A 284 -30.95 6.54 17.18
CA PHE A 284 -29.68 7.17 16.84
C PHE A 284 -29.86 8.61 16.37
N SER A 285 -28.79 9.39 16.49
CA SER A 285 -28.72 10.76 15.98
C SER A 285 -27.49 10.95 15.11
N TRP A 286 -27.62 11.84 14.12
CA TRP A 286 -26.49 12.34 13.33
C TRP A 286 -25.73 13.38 14.13
N VAL A 287 -24.40 13.31 14.07
CA VAL A 287 -23.52 14.29 14.71
C VAL A 287 -22.64 14.97 13.68
N SER A 288 -22.24 16.21 13.97
CA SER A 288 -21.18 16.91 13.25
C SER A 288 -19.97 17.04 14.13
N TRP A 289 -18.79 16.87 13.53
CA TRP A 289 -17.52 17.16 14.20
C TRP A 289 -17.25 18.67 14.27
N ASP A 290 -17.71 19.46 13.30
CA ASP A 290 -17.57 20.92 13.27
C ASP A 290 -18.91 21.60 12.97
N ALA A 291 -19.58 22.04 14.03
CA ALA A 291 -20.86 22.75 13.95
C ALA A 291 -20.79 24.08 13.18
N SER A 292 -19.58 24.65 13.04
CA SER A 292 -19.36 25.97 12.47
C SER A 292 -19.02 25.94 10.97
N ALA A 293 -18.47 24.82 10.47
CA ALA A 293 -18.03 24.70 9.09
C ALA A 293 -19.15 24.44 8.06
N GLY A 294 -20.37 24.12 8.51
CA GLY A 294 -21.50 23.89 7.61
C GLY A 294 -21.26 22.76 6.59
N ARG A 295 -20.51 21.73 7.00
CA ARG A 295 -20.17 20.57 6.15
C ARG A 295 -21.38 19.69 5.91
N SER A 296 -21.35 18.95 4.80
CA SER A 296 -22.33 17.93 4.51
C SER A 296 -22.03 16.67 5.32
N LEU A 297 -23.07 15.93 5.69
CA LEU A 297 -22.91 14.65 6.39
C LEU A 297 -22.21 13.61 5.50
N GLU A 298 -22.39 13.72 4.18
CA GLU A 298 -21.70 12.90 3.18
C GLU A 298 -20.17 13.06 3.24
N ASP A 299 -19.67 14.29 3.47
CA ASP A 299 -18.24 14.54 3.63
C ASP A 299 -17.73 13.91 4.95
N GLU A 300 -18.53 13.94 6.01
CA GLU A 300 -18.18 13.32 7.30
C GLU A 300 -18.16 11.78 7.24
N PHE A 301 -19.06 11.18 6.46
CA PHE A 301 -19.05 9.73 6.21
C PHE A 301 -17.89 9.27 5.34
N SER A 302 -17.49 10.08 4.35
CA SER A 302 -16.40 9.73 3.44
C SER A 302 -15.02 9.99 4.05
N ASN A 303 -14.93 10.80 5.10
CA ASN A 303 -13.68 11.13 5.77
C ASN A 303 -13.82 11.05 7.30
N LEU A 304 -13.77 9.82 7.83
CA LEU A 304 -13.89 9.55 9.27
C LEU A 304 -12.82 10.23 10.13
N ARG A 305 -11.71 10.66 9.51
CA ARG A 305 -10.63 11.38 10.19
C ARG A 305 -11.04 12.80 10.60
N LEU A 306 -12.16 13.31 10.11
CA LEU A 306 -12.71 14.59 10.53
C LEU A 306 -13.03 14.62 12.03
N ALA A 307 -13.46 13.49 12.61
CA ALA A 307 -13.69 13.35 14.04
C ALA A 307 -12.43 13.63 14.89
N THR A 308 -11.24 13.34 14.35
CA THR A 308 -9.97 13.57 15.05
C THR A 308 -9.37 14.93 14.71
N ASN A 309 -9.46 15.38 13.45
CA ASN A 309 -8.70 16.53 12.97
C ASN A 309 -9.46 17.86 13.02
N GLU A 310 -10.78 17.80 13.00
CA GLU A 310 -11.65 18.97 12.82
C GLU A 310 -12.76 19.03 13.85
N TYR A 311 -12.71 18.19 14.88
CA TYR A 311 -13.64 18.33 15.98
C TYR A 311 -13.50 19.74 16.61
N GLN A 312 -14.64 20.37 16.89
CA GLN A 312 -14.70 21.61 17.65
C GLN A 312 -15.85 21.53 18.66
N GLU A 313 -15.52 21.65 19.94
CA GLU A 313 -16.54 21.52 20.98
C GLU A 313 -17.59 22.66 20.87
N PRO A 314 -18.90 22.32 20.81
CA PRO A 314 -19.96 23.31 20.70
C PRO A 314 -20.06 24.18 21.95
N GLY A 315 -19.71 25.46 21.79
CA GLY A 315 -19.79 26.46 22.85
C GLY A 315 -18.52 26.61 23.69
N ALA A 316 -17.49 25.77 23.49
CA ALA A 316 -16.17 25.93 24.06
C ALA A 316 -15.19 26.29 22.93
N GLY A 317 -14.85 27.58 22.82
CA GLY A 317 -14.14 28.13 21.65
C GLY A 317 -12.66 27.76 21.49
N GLY A 318 -12.23 26.57 21.92
CA GLY A 318 -10.83 26.17 21.84
C GLY A 318 -10.53 24.70 22.08
N ASP A 319 -11.51 23.86 22.44
CA ASP A 319 -11.29 22.42 22.47
C ASP A 319 -11.50 21.83 21.08
N THR A 320 -10.44 21.24 20.54
CA THR A 320 -10.41 20.65 19.21
C THR A 320 -10.12 19.14 19.26
N LYS A 321 -10.23 18.53 20.43
CA LYS A 321 -10.04 17.09 20.60
C LYS A 321 -11.27 16.49 21.24
N LEU A 322 -11.74 15.38 20.69
CA LEU A 322 -12.93 14.72 21.21
C LEU A 322 -12.56 13.78 22.37
N ASN A 323 -13.07 14.07 23.56
CA ASN A 323 -12.89 13.32 24.80
C ASN A 323 -14.23 12.82 25.38
N ILE A 324 -14.13 11.93 26.36
CA ILE A 324 -15.26 11.62 27.24
C ILE A 324 -15.52 12.86 28.12
N GLY A 325 -16.75 13.36 28.12
CA GLY A 325 -17.16 14.58 28.80
C GLY A 325 -17.50 15.72 27.85
N ASP A 326 -17.02 15.66 26.60
CA ASP A 326 -17.19 16.74 25.65
C ASP A 326 -18.56 16.68 24.98
N ARG A 327 -19.00 17.83 24.48
CA ARG A 327 -20.26 17.95 23.75
C ARG A 327 -20.06 17.71 22.26
N ILE A 328 -20.95 16.95 21.65
CA ILE A 328 -21.03 16.82 20.18
C ILE A 328 -22.23 17.59 19.64
N SER A 329 -22.11 18.12 18.43
CA SER A 329 -23.23 18.82 17.79
C SER A 329 -24.17 17.83 17.13
N GLU A 330 -25.43 17.83 17.55
CA GLU A 330 -26.47 17.15 16.77
C GLU A 330 -26.69 17.91 15.44
N LEU A 331 -26.94 17.17 14.37
CA LEU A 331 -27.44 17.71 13.10
C LEU A 331 -28.94 17.40 12.93
N PRO A 332 -29.84 18.08 13.66
CA PRO A 332 -31.27 17.86 13.52
C PRO A 332 -31.74 18.44 12.18
N GLY A 333 -32.15 17.58 11.25
CA GLY A 333 -32.77 18.01 9.99
C GLY A 333 -32.08 17.53 8.72
N ILE A 334 -31.05 16.70 8.83
CA ILE A 334 -30.48 16.05 7.64
C ILE A 334 -31.51 15.09 7.05
N HIS A 335 -31.85 15.34 5.79
CA HIS A 335 -32.75 14.50 5.03
C HIS A 335 -32.02 13.23 4.60
N ASN A 336 -32.73 12.10 4.62
CA ASN A 336 -32.21 10.82 4.13
C ASN A 336 -31.94 10.93 2.62
N THR A 337 -30.71 11.26 2.25
CA THR A 337 -30.25 11.27 0.85
C THR A 337 -29.95 9.85 0.38
N ALA A 338 -29.94 9.63 -0.93
CA ALA A 338 -29.55 8.35 -1.51
C ALA A 338 -28.09 7.99 -1.17
N ASP A 339 -27.24 9.00 -1.00
CA ASP A 339 -25.83 8.83 -0.66
C ASP A 339 -25.66 8.34 0.79
N ILE A 340 -26.42 8.89 1.75
CA ILE A 340 -26.45 8.40 3.13
C ILE A 340 -26.98 6.96 3.19
N GLN A 341 -28.01 6.63 2.41
CA GLN A 341 -28.51 5.25 2.33
C GLN A 341 -27.42 4.31 1.82
N THR A 342 -26.75 4.67 0.74
CA THR A 342 -25.65 3.87 0.18
C THR A 342 -24.51 3.71 1.18
N ALA A 343 -24.16 4.76 1.92
CA ALA A 343 -23.15 4.69 2.97
C ALA A 343 -23.59 3.70 4.07
N MET A 344 -24.82 3.80 4.56
CA MET A 344 -25.34 2.91 5.61
C MET A 344 -25.47 1.45 5.15
N ASP A 345 -25.85 1.20 3.90
CA ASP A 345 -25.86 -0.15 3.30
C ASP A 345 -24.46 -0.77 3.34
N ASN A 346 -23.42 0.02 3.05
CA ASN A 346 -22.03 -0.45 3.10
C ASN A 346 -21.53 -0.71 4.53
N LEU A 347 -22.17 -0.14 5.56
CA LEU A 347 -21.79 -0.34 6.97
C LEU A 347 -22.48 -1.55 7.60
N GLN A 348 -23.51 -2.11 6.97
CA GLN A 348 -24.18 -3.29 7.52
C GLN A 348 -23.22 -4.49 7.61
N GLY A 349 -23.12 -5.08 8.79
CA GLY A 349 -22.23 -6.22 9.05
C GLY A 349 -20.76 -5.87 9.29
N LEU A 350 -20.38 -4.58 9.22
CA LEU A 350 -19.04 -4.12 9.59
C LEU A 350 -19.00 -3.70 11.06
N GLU A 351 -17.88 -4.00 11.74
CA GLU A 351 -17.60 -3.43 13.05
C GLU A 351 -17.17 -1.97 12.87
N ILE A 352 -17.95 -1.04 13.44
CA ILE A 352 -17.71 0.39 13.39
C ILE A 352 -17.60 0.96 14.80
N MET A 353 -16.92 2.10 14.94
CA MET A 353 -16.82 2.83 16.20
C MET A 353 -17.70 4.07 16.19
N ILE A 354 -18.47 4.26 17.26
CA ILE A 354 -19.40 5.39 17.42
C ILE A 354 -19.33 5.99 18.84
N PRO A 355 -19.54 7.31 18.99
CA PRO A 355 -19.70 7.94 20.29
C PRO A 355 -21.03 7.56 20.95
N VAL A 356 -21.01 7.39 22.27
CA VAL A 356 -22.18 7.16 23.13
C VAL A 356 -22.43 8.41 23.96
N HIS A 357 -23.68 8.88 24.04
CA HIS A 357 -24.01 10.13 24.72
C HIS A 357 -25.05 10.00 25.85
N ASN A 358 -25.06 10.94 26.80
CA ASN A 358 -25.99 10.95 27.95
C ASN A 358 -27.34 11.66 27.72
N GLY A 359 -27.86 11.69 26.48
CA GLY A 359 -29.09 12.43 26.12
C GLY A 359 -28.93 13.95 26.04
N GLY A 360 -27.87 14.53 26.60
CA GLY A 360 -27.49 15.94 26.43
C GLY A 360 -26.40 16.18 25.38
N TYR A 361 -26.17 15.19 24.51
CA TYR A 361 -25.05 15.12 23.56
C TYR A 361 -23.67 15.30 24.19
N THR A 362 -23.53 14.96 25.46
CA THR A 362 -22.21 14.81 26.08
C THR A 362 -21.75 13.37 25.93
N VAL A 363 -20.56 13.18 25.36
CA VAL A 363 -19.93 11.87 25.16
C VAL A 363 -19.63 11.25 26.52
N ILE A 364 -20.17 10.06 26.77
CA ILE A 364 -19.89 9.28 27.99
C ILE A 364 -18.93 8.11 27.74
N GLY A 365 -18.68 7.80 26.47
CA GLY A 365 -17.82 6.72 26.05
C GLY A 365 -17.94 6.48 24.56
N PHE A 366 -17.25 5.45 24.09
CA PHE A 366 -17.29 5.00 22.70
C PHE A 366 -17.59 3.51 22.68
N ALA A 367 -18.30 3.07 21.66
CA ALA A 367 -18.67 1.67 21.50
C ALA A 367 -18.29 1.17 20.12
N LYS A 368 -17.82 -0.09 20.05
CA LYS A 368 -17.71 -0.84 18.80
C LYS A 368 -18.99 -1.62 18.58
N VAL A 369 -19.65 -1.34 17.47
CA VAL A 369 -20.95 -1.91 17.14
C VAL A 369 -20.95 -2.45 15.72
N ILE A 370 -21.76 -3.48 15.49
CA ILE A 370 -22.11 -3.95 14.15
C ILE A 370 -23.56 -3.50 13.89
N ILE A 371 -23.77 -2.74 12.82
CA ILE A 371 -25.12 -2.40 12.38
C ILE A 371 -25.69 -3.59 11.63
N THR A 372 -26.80 -4.14 12.12
CA THR A 372 -27.49 -5.27 11.48
C THR A 372 -28.68 -4.82 10.65
N HIS A 373 -29.33 -3.72 11.06
CA HIS A 373 -30.46 -3.13 10.37
C HIS A 373 -30.55 -1.64 10.68
N TYR A 374 -31.14 -0.85 9.79
CA TYR A 374 -31.43 0.56 10.03
C TYR A 374 -32.73 1.00 9.37
N ASP A 375 -33.39 1.98 9.99
CA ASP A 375 -34.59 2.66 9.52
C ASP A 375 -34.37 4.17 9.65
N LEU A 376 -33.88 4.79 8.58
CA LEU A 376 -33.56 6.22 8.57
C LEU A 376 -34.81 7.10 8.77
N PRO A 377 -35.98 6.84 8.15
CA PRO A 377 -37.20 7.62 8.39
C PRO A 377 -37.60 7.69 9.87
N ASN A 378 -37.44 6.60 10.61
CA ASN A 378 -37.79 6.53 12.02
C ASN A 378 -36.60 6.79 12.97
N LYS A 379 -35.40 7.06 12.44
CA LYS A 379 -34.14 7.24 13.20
C LYS A 379 -33.82 6.07 14.13
N ARG A 380 -34.00 4.85 13.64
CA ARG A 380 -33.70 3.63 14.40
C ARG A 380 -32.60 2.82 13.75
N ILE A 381 -31.73 2.23 14.57
CA ILE A 381 -30.75 1.23 14.15
C ILE A 381 -30.85 0.01 15.06
N THR A 382 -30.64 -1.18 14.49
CA THR A 382 -30.43 -2.40 15.25
C THR A 382 -28.95 -2.68 15.29
N ILE A 383 -28.37 -2.66 16.49
CA ILE A 383 -26.95 -2.85 16.71
C ILE A 383 -26.68 -4.14 17.50
N GLN A 384 -25.53 -4.73 17.22
CA GLN A 384 -24.88 -5.70 18.08
C GLN A 384 -23.61 -5.05 18.63
N VAL A 385 -23.48 -4.98 19.94
CA VAL A 385 -22.36 -4.32 20.62
C VAL A 385 -21.26 -5.35 20.85
N ASN A 386 -20.12 -5.14 20.19
CA ASN A 386 -18.94 -6.00 20.37
C ASN A 386 -18.11 -5.55 21.58
N ASP A 387 -17.94 -4.23 21.74
CA ASP A 387 -17.26 -3.63 22.89
C ASP A 387 -18.04 -2.40 23.38
N PRO A 388 -18.69 -2.46 24.56
CA PRO A 388 -19.52 -1.37 25.07
C PRO A 388 -18.72 -0.22 25.69
N ASN A 389 -17.41 -0.37 25.95
CA ASN A 389 -16.61 0.61 26.69
C ASN A 389 -15.19 0.74 26.13
N VAL A 390 -15.06 1.32 24.94
CA VAL A 390 -13.77 1.66 24.37
C VAL A 390 -13.22 2.92 25.05
N SER A 391 -12.31 2.72 26.01
CA SER A 391 -11.77 3.81 26.84
C SER A 391 -10.71 4.67 26.15
N TRP A 392 -10.27 4.31 24.94
CA TRP A 392 -9.09 4.87 24.27
C TRP A 392 -9.38 5.42 22.86
N ALA A 393 -10.65 5.61 22.52
CA ALA A 393 -11.06 5.81 21.13
C ALA A 393 -10.44 7.04 20.44
N CYS A 394 -10.03 8.07 21.19
CA CYS A 394 -9.40 9.27 20.64
C CYS A 394 -8.17 9.69 21.42
N PRO A 395 -7.13 10.26 20.78
CA PRO A 395 -5.97 10.87 21.45
C PRO A 395 -6.38 12.21 22.04
N GLY A 396 -7.32 12.14 22.96
CA GLY A 396 -7.69 13.20 23.85
C GLY A 396 -6.87 13.09 25.14
N ASP A 397 -6.54 14.23 25.73
CA ASP A 397 -5.51 14.43 26.75
C ASP A 397 -5.81 13.73 28.09
N GLY A 398 -6.92 12.99 28.17
CA GLY A 398 -7.37 12.31 29.38
C GLY A 398 -7.58 13.27 30.55
N SER A 399 -7.96 14.53 30.28
CA SER A 399 -8.13 15.57 31.28
C SER A 399 -9.58 15.76 31.70
#